data_AF-A0A243RMH6-F1
#
_entry.id   AF-A0A243RMH6-F1
#
_cell.length_a   1.000
_cell.length_b   1.000
_cell.length_c   1.000
_cell.angle_alpha   90.00
_cell.angle_beta   90.00
_cell.angle_gamma   90.00
#
_symmetry.space_group_name_H-M   'P 1'
#
loop_
_entity.id
_entity.type
_entity.pdbx_description
1 polymer ?
#
loop_
_entity_poly.entity_id
_entity_poly.type
_entity_poly.pdbx_seq_one_letter_code
_entity_poly.pdbx_strand_id
1 'polypeptide(L)' 'MTTDEERLNRIAELRDQLDAIRAELFAEIRAVFPENRGEPPKRGLLTEVTRRARWTREYVAQIRDGKAGD' A
#
# COMPACT_ATOMS: atom_id res chain seq x y z
N MET A 1 33.98 9.73 -6.48
CA MET A 1 32.73 8.96 -6.56
C MET A 1 32.33 8.96 -8.02
N THR A 2 32.21 7.78 -8.63
CA THR A 2 31.79 7.66 -10.03
C THR A 2 30.29 7.94 -10.13
N THR A 3 29.84 8.40 -11.30
CA THR A 3 28.41 8.62 -11.57
C THR A 3 27.56 7.37 -11.29
N ASP A 4 28.13 6.18 -11.41
CA ASP A 4 27.47 4.91 -11.12
C ASP A 4 27.22 4.69 -9.62
N GLU A 5 28.17 5.05 -8.75
CA GLU A 5 28.00 4.93 -7.30
C GLU A 5 26.93 5.89 -6.79
N GLU A 6 26.89 7.11 -7.32
CA GLU A 6 25.80 8.08 -7.03
C GLU A 6 24.44 7.56 -7.50
N ARG A 7 24.38 6.94 -8.68
CA ARG A 7 23.14 6.33 -9.20
C ARG A 7 22.68 5.17 -8.33
N LEU A 8 23.58 4.32 -7.86
CA LEU A 8 23.26 3.19 -6.98
C LEU A 8 22.74 3.68 -5.61
N ASN A 9 23.39 4.67 -5.02
CA ASN A 9 22.92 5.29 -3.78
C ASN A 9 21.53 5.92 -3.98
N ARG A 10 21.30 6.60 -5.11
CA ARG A 10 19.99 7.18 -5.42
C ARG A 10 18.90 6.11 -5.57
N ILE A 11 19.22 4.94 -6.12
CA ILE A 11 18.27 3.81 -6.22
C ILE A 11 17.88 3.33 -4.82
N ALA A 12 18.85 3.19 -3.91
CA ALA A 12 18.58 2.79 -2.53
C ALA A 12 17.67 3.80 -1.81
N GLU A 13 17.99 5.10 -1.89
CA GLU A 13 17.15 6.15 -1.29
C GLU A 13 15.72 6.16 -1.83
N LEU A 14 15.55 5.97 -3.15
CA LEU A 14 14.23 5.90 -3.77
C LEU A 14 13.47 4.64 -3.35
N ARG A 15 14.18 3.54 -3.09
CA ARG A 15 13.56 2.32 -2.58
C ARG A 15 13.03 2.52 -1.16
N ASP A 16 13.84 3.08 -0.26
CA ASP A 16 13.41 3.41 1.11
C ASP A 16 12.18 4.34 1.10
N GLN A 17 12.18 5.37 0.25
CA GLN A 17 11.03 6.26 0.07
C GLN A 17 9.80 5.52 -0.43
N LEU A 18 9.97 4.60 -1.40
CA LEU A 18 8.88 3.79 -1.91
C LEU A 18 8.29 2.89 -0.82
N ASP A 19 9.13 2.26 0.00
CA ASP A 19 8.69 1.39 1.10
C ASP A 19 7.93 2.18 2.17
N ALA A 20 8.41 3.38 2.53
CA ALA A 20 7.69 4.27 3.44
C ALA A 20 6.30 4.66 2.88
N ILE A 21 6.24 5.12 1.63
CA ILE A 21 4.97 5.51 0.99
C ILE A 21 4.02 4.31 0.87
N ARG A 22 4.53 3.11 0.58
CA ARG A 22 3.72 1.89 0.53
C ARG A 22 3.14 1.54 1.89
N ALA A 23 3.94 1.65 2.95
CA ALA A 23 3.48 1.40 4.31
C ALA A 23 2.35 2.37 4.71
N GLU A 24 2.49 3.66 4.40
CA GLU A 24 1.46 4.67 4.61
C GLU A 24 0.18 4.35 3.82
N LEU A 25 0.31 4.04 2.53
CA LEU A 25 -0.83 3.69 1.67
C LEU A 25 -1.56 2.43 2.17
N PHE A 26 -0.83 1.43 2.65
CA PHE A 26 -1.42 0.20 3.19
C PHE A 26 -2.17 0.47 4.50
N ALA A 27 -1.63 1.33 5.36
CA ALA A 27 -2.30 1.75 6.59
C ALA A 27 -3.61 2.47 6.27
N GLU A 28 -3.61 3.41 5.31
CA GLU A 28 -4.81 4.11 4.87
C GLU A 28 -5.86 3.15 4.27
N ILE A 29 -5.44 2.21 3.43
CA ILE A 29 -6.35 1.20 2.88
C ILE A 29 -7.00 0.39 3.99
N ARG A 30 -6.22 -0.11 4.96
CA ARG A 30 -6.75 -0.87 6.11
C ARG A 30 -7.71 -0.03 6.94
N ALA A 31 -7.42 1.25 7.11
CA ALA A 31 -8.24 2.19 7.85
C ALA A 31 -9.53 2.60 7.12
N VAL A 32 -9.68 2.33 5.81
CA VAL A 32 -10.97 2.53 5.13
C VAL A 32 -11.99 1.45 5.53
N PHE A 33 -11.53 0.24 5.84
CA PHE A 33 -12.40 -0.92 6.09
C PHE A 33 -12.89 -0.97 7.56
N PRO A 34 -14.20 -0.80 7.82
CA PRO A 34 -14.76 -0.81 9.16
C PRO A 34 -14.54 -2.14 9.90
N GLU A 35 -14.48 -3.27 9.17
CA GLU A 35 -14.22 -4.57 9.79
C GLU A 35 -12.87 -4.62 10.53
N ASN A 36 -11.88 -3.82 10.13
CA ASN A 36 -10.59 -3.72 10.80
C ASN A 36 -10.64 -2.91 12.11
N ARG A 37 -11.77 -2.26 12.40
CA ARG A 37 -12.03 -1.52 13.65
C ARG A 37 -13.11 -2.18 14.52
N GLY A 38 -13.55 -3.39 14.15
CA GLY A 38 -14.65 -4.08 14.84
C GLY A 38 -16.05 -3.54 14.49
N GLU A 39 -16.17 -2.75 13.43
CA GLU A 39 -17.44 -2.22 12.92
C GLU A 39 -18.01 -3.13 11.81
N PRO A 40 -19.33 -3.11 11.55
CA PRO A 40 -19.93 -3.93 10.50
C PRO A 40 -19.39 -3.56 9.09
N PRO A 41 -19.22 -4.55 8.20
CA PRO A 41 -18.68 -4.32 6.86
C PRO A 41 -19.60 -3.43 6.03
N LYS A 42 -19.02 -2.42 5.36
CA LYS A 42 -19.75 -1.53 4.46
C LYS A 42 -19.62 -1.99 3.02
N ARG A 43 -20.76 -2.28 2.38
CA ARG A 43 -20.82 -2.69 0.97
C ARG A 43 -20.25 -1.60 0.06
N GLY A 44 -19.52 -2.02 -0.97
CA GLY A 44 -18.97 -1.14 -2.00
C GLY A 44 -17.60 -0.55 -1.73
N LEU A 45 -17.12 -0.52 -0.47
CA LEU A 45 -15.81 0.05 -0.13
C LEU A 45 -14.66 -0.63 -0.88
N LEU A 46 -14.68 -1.97 -0.96
CA LEU A 46 -13.64 -2.71 -1.67
C LEU A 46 -13.54 -2.28 -3.14
N THR A 47 -14.67 -2.07 -3.81
CA THR A 47 -14.71 -1.58 -5.20
C THR A 47 -14.17 -0.16 -5.31
N GLU A 48 -14.56 0.72 -4.39
CA GLU A 48 -14.14 2.12 -4.37
C GLU A 48 -12.64 2.29 -4.10
N VAL A 49 -12.07 1.48 -3.20
CA VAL A 49 -10.62 1.44 -2.94
C VAL A 49 -9.87 0.87 -4.14
N THR A 50 -10.36 -0.24 -4.72
CA THR A 50 -9.80 -0.85 -5.94
C THR A 50 -9.68 0.17 -7.08
N ARG A 51 -10.74 0.96 -7.30
CA ARG A 51 -10.77 2.01 -8.33
C ARG A 51 -9.74 3.12 -8.06
N ARG A 52 -9.60 3.57 -6.81
CA ARG A 52 -8.68 4.67 -6.44
C ARG A 52 -7.22 4.22 -6.43
N ALA A 53 -6.94 3.04 -5.87
CA ALA A 53 -5.60 2.48 -5.77
C ALA A 53 -5.08 1.94 -7.12
N ARG A 54 -5.96 1.76 -8.12
CA ARG A 54 -5.63 1.18 -9.44
C ARG A 54 -4.98 -0.21 -9.34
N TRP A 55 -5.40 -0.98 -8.33
CA TRP A 55 -4.95 -2.35 -8.12
C TRP A 55 -6.06 -3.34 -8.39
N THR A 56 -5.70 -4.62 -8.44
CA THR A 56 -6.71 -5.68 -8.51
C THR A 56 -7.49 -5.73 -7.20
N ARG A 57 -8.75 -6.17 -7.30
CA ARG A 57 -9.60 -6.40 -6.12
C ARG A 57 -8.94 -7.38 -5.14
N GLU A 58 -8.25 -8.38 -5.66
CA GLU A 58 -7.54 -9.38 -4.87
C GLU A 58 -6.39 -8.76 -4.07
N TYR A 59 -5.57 -7.92 -4.71
CA TYR A 59 -4.45 -7.27 -4.02
C TYR A 59 -4.92 -6.31 -2.91
N VAL A 60 -5.99 -5.55 -3.17
CA VAL A 60 -6.61 -4.69 -2.14
C VAL A 60 -7.16 -5.51 -0.98
N ALA A 61 -7.77 -6.67 -1.24
CA ALA A 61 -8.24 -7.56 -0.19
C ALA A 61 -7.08 -8.11 0.65
N GLN A 62 -5.95 -8.48 0.03
CA GLN A 62 -4.74 -8.89 0.75
C GLN A 62 -4.20 -7.78 1.66
N ILE A 63 -4.18 -6.52 1.19
CA ILE A 63 -3.76 -5.37 2.00
C ILE A 63 -4.71 -5.17 3.19
N ARG A 64 -6.03 -5.19 2.95
CA ARG A 64 -7.07 -5.11 4.00
C ARG A 64 -6.86 -6.17 5.08
N ASP A 65 -6.60 -7.40 4.66
CA ASP A 65 -6.45 -8.57 5.55
C ASP A 65 -5.05 -8.66 6.19
N GLY A 66 -4.17 -7.68 5.95
CA GLY A 66 -2.80 -7.66 6.48
C GLY A 66 -1.87 -8.71 5.86
N LYS A 67 -2.26 -9.33 4.75
CA LYS A 67 -1.52 -10.41 4.07
C LYS A 67 -0.57 -9.90 2.99
N ALA A 68 -0.70 -8.64 2.58
CA ALA A 68 0.31 -7.98 1.77
C ALA A 68 1.37 -7.36 2.69
N GLY A 69 2.63 -7.76 2.51
CA GLY A 69 3.80 -7.22 3.18
C GLY A 69 5.05 -7.53 2.37
N ASP A 70 5.82 -6.48 2.07
CA ASP A 70 7.01 -6.36 1.18
C ASP A 70 7.09 -7.27 -0.06
#